data_AF-A0A0G0PJ71-F1
#
_entry.id   AF-A0A0G0PJ71-F1
#
_cell.length_a   1.000
_cell.length_b   1.000
_cell.length_c   1.000
_cell.angle_alpha   90.00
_cell.angle_beta   90.00
_cell.angle_gamma   90.00
#
_symmetry.space_group_name_H-M   'P 1'
#
loop_
_entity.id
_entity.type
_entity.pdbx_description
1 polymer ?
#
loop_
_entity_poly.entity_id
_entity_poly.type
_entity_poly.pdbx_seq_one_letter_code
_entity_poly.pdbx_strand_id
1 'polypeptide(L)'
;ADAVPGEKMLPADFSKQVDEERKRKPFDFIIVPESEVSDEITSRETINIGPEGMAIDRKTYTEKFAETMKLMKAEPVVQKILDDKILTSEEIQKLIEKLNSPEYYFNQENLQEAYKEPSGSVVDFIKAVFGKYKFPTRKERVEDAYSSWLRQKNFSPEQTKLLIQLRDRFVAGDSEITAEDFTKPPFSDQGGIGYALSIFGEDKLKETLEEMNQTVLI
;
A
#
# COMPACT_ATOMS: atom_id res chain seq x y z
N ALA A 1 -28.11 70.56 -34.41
CA ALA A 1 -28.34 71.12 -33.06
C ALA A 1 -27.68 70.16 -32.08
N ASP A 2 -26.42 70.44 -31.77
CA ASP A 2 -25.62 69.67 -30.82
C ASP A 2 -26.09 69.99 -29.40
N ALA A 3 -26.55 68.98 -28.68
CA ALA A 3 -26.73 69.02 -27.25
C ALA A 3 -25.90 67.88 -26.66
N VAL A 4 -24.78 68.24 -26.02
CA VAL A 4 -23.92 67.34 -25.25
C VAL A 4 -24.71 66.84 -24.03
N PRO A 5 -24.92 65.53 -23.84
CA PRO A 5 -25.57 65.02 -22.62
C PRO A 5 -24.62 65.17 -21.43
N GLY A 6 -25.02 66.02 -20.49
CA GLY A 6 -24.28 66.41 -19.30
C GLY A 6 -24.00 65.25 -18.33
N GLU A 7 -22.80 65.34 -17.76
CA GLU A 7 -22.26 64.53 -16.67
C GLU A 7 -23.24 64.41 -15.50
N LYS A 8 -23.54 63.17 -15.08
CA LYS A 8 -23.99 62.97 -13.70
C LYS A 8 -22.81 63.28 -12.79
N MET A 9 -22.78 64.47 -12.21
CA MET A 9 -21.81 64.81 -11.17
C MET A 9 -21.89 63.79 -10.04
N LEU A 10 -20.72 63.29 -9.61
CA LEU A 10 -20.60 62.44 -8.44
C LEU A 10 -21.21 63.13 -7.22
N PRO A 11 -21.94 62.41 -6.35
CA PRO A 11 -22.53 63.00 -5.15
C PRO A 11 -21.43 63.60 -4.25
N ALA A 12 -21.69 64.77 -3.67
CA ALA A 12 -20.71 65.57 -2.93
C ALA A 12 -20.01 64.82 -1.76
N ASP A 13 -20.66 63.79 -1.22
CA ASP A 13 -20.11 62.97 -0.14
C ASP A 13 -19.11 61.90 -0.61
N PHE A 14 -19.04 61.60 -1.91
CA PHE A 14 -18.12 60.58 -2.44
C PHE A 14 -16.66 61.00 -2.29
N SER A 15 -16.35 62.28 -2.54
CA SER A 15 -14.98 62.79 -2.36
C SER A 15 -14.55 62.76 -0.89
N LYS A 16 -15.48 63.00 0.05
CA LYS A 16 -15.19 62.94 1.49
C LYS A 16 -14.92 61.50 1.96
N GLN A 17 -15.69 60.53 1.47
CA GLN A 17 -15.47 59.11 1.79
C GLN A 17 -14.10 58.63 1.33
N VAL A 18 -13.70 59.00 0.10
CA VAL A 18 -12.38 58.66 -0.45
C VAL A 18 -11.24 59.29 0.37
N ASP A 19 -11.40 60.54 0.81
CA ASP A 19 -10.40 61.22 1.63
C ASP A 19 -10.29 60.63 3.05
N GLU A 20 -11.39 60.17 3.65
CA GLU A 20 -11.36 59.45 4.93
C GLU A 20 -10.69 58.09 4.81
N GLU A 21 -10.94 57.37 3.72
CA GLU A 21 -10.32 56.06 3.46
C GLU A 21 -8.81 56.18 3.25
N ARG A 22 -8.36 57.23 2.56
CA ARG A 22 -6.93 57.57 2.41
C ARG A 22 -6.23 57.92 3.73
N LYS A 23 -6.98 58.38 4.74
CA LYS A 23 -6.44 58.69 6.08
C LYS A 23 -6.37 57.47 7.00
N ARG A 24 -7.01 56.35 6.65
CA ARG A 24 -6.85 55.12 7.42
C ARG A 24 -5.41 54.64 7.28
N LYS A 25 -4.76 54.32 8.39
CA LYS A 25 -3.43 53.71 8.37
C LYS A 25 -3.50 52.45 7.49
N PRO A 26 -2.55 52.24 6.57
CA PRO A 26 -2.53 51.02 5.78
C PRO A 26 -2.48 49.82 6.74
N PHE A 27 -3.23 48.77 6.42
CA PHE A 27 -3.10 47.50 7.10
C PHE A 27 -1.65 47.03 6.94
N ASP A 28 -0.92 46.87 8.04
CA ASP A 28 0.38 46.20 8.03
C ASP A 28 0.11 44.71 7.78
N PHE A 29 0.16 44.31 6.50
CA PHE A 29 0.19 42.91 6.14
C PHE A 29 1.52 42.34 6.62
N ILE A 30 1.47 41.46 7.62
CA ILE A 30 2.61 40.61 7.96
C ILE A 30 2.74 39.59 6.82
N ILE A 31 3.63 39.87 5.87
CA ILE A 31 3.99 38.95 4.80
C ILE A 31 4.99 37.96 5.40
N VAL A 32 4.53 36.76 5.76
CA VAL A 32 5.42 35.67 6.16
C VAL A 32 6.06 35.11 4.88
N PRO A 33 7.39 35.13 4.73
CA PRO A 33 8.06 34.58 3.56
C PRO A 33 7.84 33.06 3.50
N GLU A 34 7.52 32.56 2.30
CA GLU A 34 7.22 31.15 1.99
C GLU A 34 8.35 30.18 2.40
N SER A 35 9.55 30.67 2.66
CA SER A 35 10.72 29.87 3.03
C SER A 35 10.70 29.25 4.43
N GLU A 36 9.74 29.60 5.30
CA GLU A 36 9.70 29.13 6.70
C GLU A 36 8.59 28.12 7.01
N VAL A 37 7.80 27.69 6.02
CA VAL A 37 6.74 26.70 6.24
C VAL A 37 6.93 25.54 5.29
N SER A 38 7.71 24.53 5.70
CA SER A 38 7.65 23.22 5.05
C SER A 38 6.31 22.59 5.42
N ASP A 39 5.32 22.70 4.54
CA ASP A 39 4.06 21.97 4.67
C ASP A 39 4.31 20.50 4.25
N GLU A 40 4.99 19.74 5.10
CA GLU A 40 5.16 18.29 4.91
C GLU A 40 3.81 17.60 5.15
N ILE A 41 3.05 17.40 4.08
CA ILE A 41 1.89 16.51 4.09
C ILE A 41 2.39 15.07 4.31
N THR A 42 2.59 14.68 5.57
CA THR A 42 2.82 13.29 5.94
C THR A 42 1.48 12.56 5.85
N SER A 43 1.31 11.74 4.82
CA SER A 43 0.21 10.78 4.76
C SER A 43 0.24 9.92 6.04
N ARG A 44 -0.70 10.17 6.95
CA ARG A 44 -0.89 9.34 8.16
C ARG A 44 -1.69 8.12 7.75
N GLU A 45 -0.99 7.04 7.44
CA GLU A 45 -1.63 5.73 7.31
C GLU A 45 -1.84 5.17 8.72
N THR A 46 -3.09 5.10 9.18
CA THR A 46 -3.46 4.54 10.48
C THR A 46 -3.85 3.08 10.35
N ILE A 47 -3.50 2.26 11.34
CA ILE A 47 -3.93 0.86 11.47
C ILE A 47 -4.80 0.69 12.72
N ASN A 48 -5.73 -0.26 12.71
CA ASN A 48 -6.61 -0.54 13.85
C ASN A 48 -6.12 -1.78 14.60
N ILE A 49 -5.82 -1.63 15.89
CA ILE A 49 -5.29 -2.73 16.71
C ILE A 49 -6.20 -3.07 17.89
N GLY A 50 -6.21 -4.36 18.27
CA GLY A 50 -6.94 -4.87 19.42
C GLY A 50 -8.45 -4.98 19.21
N PRO A 51 -9.18 -5.54 20.19
CA PRO A 51 -10.62 -5.84 20.07
C PRO A 51 -11.51 -4.59 20.00
N GLU A 52 -11.06 -3.47 20.56
CA GLU A 52 -11.75 -2.17 20.56
C GLU A 52 -11.41 -1.32 19.30
N GLY A 53 -10.52 -1.80 18.42
CA GLY A 53 -10.14 -1.10 17.19
C GLY A 53 -9.37 0.21 17.44
N MET A 54 -8.36 0.18 18.32
CA MET A 54 -7.55 1.36 18.61
C MET A 54 -6.77 1.79 17.36
N ALA A 55 -7.03 3.00 16.85
CA ALA A 55 -6.31 3.54 15.71
C ALA A 55 -4.94 4.10 16.12
N ILE A 56 -3.87 3.58 15.52
CA ILE A 56 -2.50 4.04 15.73
C ILE A 56 -1.85 4.35 14.38
N ASP A 57 -1.01 5.37 14.34
CA ASP A 57 -0.20 5.66 13.16
C ASP A 57 0.76 4.50 12.87
N ARG A 58 0.79 4.06 11.60
CA ARG A 58 1.57 2.90 11.16
C ARG A 58 3.07 3.06 11.45
N LYS A 59 3.63 4.24 11.21
CA LYS A 59 5.05 4.50 11.47
C LYS A 59 5.34 4.34 12.96
N THR A 60 4.53 4.98 13.79
CA THR A 60 4.58 4.86 15.26
C THR A 60 4.51 3.39 15.70
N TYR A 61 3.61 2.60 15.12
CA TYR A 61 3.48 1.18 15.42
C TYR A 61 4.75 0.38 15.10
N THR A 62 5.31 0.56 13.89
CA THR A 62 6.54 -0.14 13.48
C THR A 62 7.74 0.26 14.35
N GLU A 63 7.83 1.53 14.76
CA GLU A 63 8.85 2.01 15.68
C GLU A 63 8.74 1.35 17.05
N LYS A 64 7.53 1.28 17.62
CA LYS A 64 7.27 0.61 18.91
C LYS A 64 7.58 -0.87 18.87
N PHE A 65 7.25 -1.54 17.77
CA PHE A 65 7.65 -2.93 17.56
C PHE A 65 9.18 -3.07 17.56
N ALA A 66 9.89 -2.21 16.81
CA ALA A 66 11.34 -2.26 16.74
C ALA A 66 12.02 -1.97 18.09
N GLU A 67 11.49 -1.03 18.88
CA GLU A 67 11.94 -0.77 20.26
C GLU A 67 11.77 -2.01 21.14
N THR A 68 10.59 -2.64 21.09
CA THR A 68 10.28 -3.85 21.84
C THR A 68 11.24 -4.99 21.46
N MET A 69 11.50 -5.19 20.17
CA MET A 69 12.41 -6.23 19.69
C MET A 69 13.85 -5.97 20.14
N LYS A 70 14.30 -4.71 20.13
CA LYS A 70 15.64 -4.34 20.63
C LYS A 70 15.79 -4.64 22.12
N LEU A 71 14.77 -4.39 22.94
CA LEU A 71 14.77 -4.72 24.37
C LEU A 71 14.76 -6.24 24.58
N MET A 72 13.98 -6.97 23.79
CA MET A 72 13.91 -8.44 23.83
C MET A 72 15.08 -9.14 23.15
N LYS A 73 16.07 -8.41 22.61
CA LYS A 73 17.23 -9.00 21.91
C LYS A 73 18.00 -10.01 22.76
N ALA A 74 18.03 -9.83 24.09
CA ALA A 74 18.70 -10.74 25.01
C ALA A 74 17.94 -12.06 25.25
N GLU A 75 16.69 -12.18 24.78
CA GLU A 75 15.90 -13.38 25.00
C GLU A 75 16.42 -14.56 24.17
N PRO A 76 16.51 -15.78 24.75
CA PRO A 76 17.01 -16.95 24.05
C PRO A 76 16.28 -17.26 22.74
N VAL A 77 14.97 -17.04 22.70
CA VAL A 77 14.14 -17.29 21.51
C VAL A 77 14.48 -16.29 20.40
N VAL A 78 14.67 -15.01 20.73
CA VAL A 78 15.06 -13.97 19.75
C VAL A 78 16.47 -14.22 19.24
N GLN A 79 17.41 -14.63 20.11
CA GLN A 79 18.76 -15.02 19.68
C GLN A 79 18.74 -16.22 18.73
N LYS A 80 17.91 -17.24 19.00
CA LYS A 80 17.74 -18.37 18.08
C LYS A 80 17.22 -17.94 16.72
N ILE A 81 16.23 -17.04 16.67
CA ILE A 81 15.72 -16.45 15.42
C ILE A 81 16.84 -15.75 14.65
N LEU A 82 17.67 -14.97 15.36
CA LEU A 82 18.78 -14.23 14.74
C LEU A 82 19.90 -15.14 14.27
N ASP A 83 20.13 -16.27 14.93
CA ASP A 83 21.15 -17.26 14.55
C ASP A 83 20.66 -18.27 13.50
N ASP A 84 19.44 -18.10 12.96
CA ASP A 84 18.79 -19.05 12.05
C ASP A 84 18.73 -20.50 12.61
N LYS A 85 18.62 -20.61 13.93
CA LYS A 85 18.46 -21.90 14.61
C LYS A 85 17.02 -22.38 14.50
N ILE A 86 16.83 -23.70 14.46
CA ILE A 86 15.51 -24.34 14.47
C ILE A 86 14.80 -23.97 15.78
N LEU A 87 13.63 -23.37 15.66
CA LEU A 87 12.73 -23.06 16.76
C LEU A 87 11.68 -24.15 16.86
N THR A 88 11.31 -24.54 18.07
CA THR A 88 10.18 -25.45 18.27
C THR A 88 8.86 -24.69 18.15
N SER A 89 7.78 -25.37 17.77
CA SER A 89 6.45 -24.76 17.68
C SER A 89 6.01 -24.13 19.00
N GLU A 90 6.40 -24.71 20.14
CA GLU A 90 6.13 -24.16 21.47
C GLU A 90 6.88 -22.85 21.74
N GLU A 91 8.13 -22.74 21.29
CA GLU A 91 8.93 -21.51 21.45
C GLU A 91 8.33 -20.35 20.63
N ILE A 92 7.88 -20.65 19.41
CA ILE A 92 7.22 -19.69 18.53
C ILE A 92 5.88 -19.25 19.14
N GLN A 93 5.08 -20.20 19.62
CA GLN A 93 3.77 -19.90 20.20
C GLN A 93 3.89 -19.00 21.43
N LYS A 94 4.82 -19.31 22.35
CA LYS A 94 5.08 -18.48 23.53
C LYS A 94 5.55 -17.08 23.16
N LEU A 95 6.33 -16.94 22.09
CA LEU A 95 6.77 -15.65 21.59
C LEU A 95 5.58 -14.85 21.05
N ILE A 96 4.73 -15.47 20.22
CA ILE A 96 3.53 -14.82 19.67
C ILE A 96 2.60 -14.34 20.79
N GLU A 97 2.33 -15.19 21.79
CA GLU A 97 1.47 -14.83 22.94
C GLU A 97 2.05 -13.66 23.73
N LYS A 98 3.37 -13.64 23.93
CA LYS A 98 4.05 -12.55 24.63
C LYS A 98 4.01 -11.24 23.84
N LEU A 99 4.19 -11.31 22.52
CA LEU A 99 4.15 -10.14 21.63
C LEU A 99 2.74 -9.58 21.49
N ASN A 100 1.71 -10.42 21.57
CA ASN A 100 0.31 -10.02 21.59
C ASN A 100 -0.13 -9.39 22.94
N SER A 101 0.73 -8.57 23.54
CA SER A 101 0.44 -7.85 24.78
C SER A 101 -0.61 -6.75 24.54
N PRO A 102 -1.53 -6.48 25.49
CA PRO A 102 -2.65 -5.55 25.29
C PRO A 102 -2.30 -4.09 25.02
N GLU A 103 -1.04 -3.69 25.16
CA GLU A 103 -0.60 -2.32 24.91
C GLU A 103 -0.54 -2.00 23.41
N TYR A 104 0.02 -2.91 22.61
CA TYR A 104 0.19 -2.73 21.16
C TYR A 104 -0.33 -3.90 20.33
N TYR A 105 -0.74 -5.03 20.92
CA TYR A 105 -1.23 -6.20 20.21
C TYR A 105 -0.33 -6.55 19.00
N PHE A 106 0.96 -6.86 19.22
CA PHE A 106 1.86 -7.30 18.13
C PHE A 106 1.54 -8.74 17.71
N ASN A 107 0.34 -8.93 17.17
CA ASN A 107 -0.07 -10.15 16.50
C ASN A 107 0.37 -10.13 15.04
N GLN A 108 0.24 -11.27 14.37
CA GLN A 108 0.68 -11.40 12.99
C GLN A 108 -0.09 -10.47 12.06
N GLU A 109 -1.40 -10.39 12.23
CA GLU A 109 -2.30 -9.61 11.38
C GLU A 109 -1.96 -8.12 11.39
N ASN A 110 -1.79 -7.54 12.57
CA ASN A 110 -1.44 -6.13 12.75
C ASN A 110 -0.03 -5.83 12.21
N LEU A 111 0.91 -6.77 12.34
CA LEU A 111 2.26 -6.62 11.76
C LEU A 111 2.22 -6.68 10.23
N GLN A 112 1.43 -7.60 9.66
CA GLN A 112 1.24 -7.68 8.20
C GLN A 112 0.66 -6.38 7.64
N GLU A 113 -0.35 -5.81 8.31
CA GLU A 113 -0.92 -4.51 7.93
C GLU A 113 0.10 -3.38 8.09
N ALA A 114 0.82 -3.34 9.22
CA ALA A 114 1.78 -2.27 9.51
C ALA A 114 2.96 -2.25 8.54
N TYR A 115 3.47 -3.42 8.13
CA TYR A 115 4.59 -3.53 7.21
C TYR A 115 4.14 -3.59 5.74
N LYS A 116 2.83 -3.71 5.45
CA LYS A 116 2.27 -4.00 4.12
C LYS A 116 2.79 -5.31 3.52
N GLU A 117 2.96 -6.31 4.39
CA GLU A 117 3.54 -7.61 4.06
C GLU A 117 2.56 -8.74 4.40
N PRO A 118 1.56 -9.03 3.53
CA PRO A 118 0.46 -9.97 3.83
C PRO A 118 0.93 -11.40 4.09
N SER A 119 2.09 -11.78 3.55
CA SER A 119 2.67 -13.13 3.71
C SER A 119 3.73 -13.20 4.82
N GLY A 120 4.00 -12.10 5.52
CA GLY A 120 5.05 -12.05 6.54
C GLY A 120 4.65 -12.82 7.81
N SER A 121 5.57 -13.63 8.34
CA SER A 121 5.42 -14.23 9.67
C SER A 121 6.02 -13.33 10.75
N VAL A 122 5.62 -13.53 12.01
CA VAL A 122 6.21 -12.83 13.17
C VAL A 122 7.74 -12.99 13.20
N VAL A 123 8.25 -14.16 12.84
CA VAL A 123 9.69 -14.44 12.78
C VAL A 123 10.37 -13.57 11.71
N ASP A 124 9.75 -13.42 10.54
CA ASP A 124 10.27 -12.60 9.45
C ASP A 124 10.31 -11.12 9.82
N PHE A 125 9.27 -10.61 10.49
CA PHE A 125 9.23 -9.24 11.01
C PHE A 125 10.35 -8.99 12.03
N ILE A 126 10.60 -9.95 12.93
CA ILE A 126 11.72 -9.85 13.89
C ILE A 126 13.04 -9.79 13.13
N LYS A 127 13.28 -10.68 12.18
CA LYS A 127 14.51 -10.67 11.38
C LYS A 127 14.67 -9.37 10.59
N ALA A 128 13.58 -8.83 10.06
CA ALA A 128 13.55 -7.56 9.32
C ALA A 128 13.95 -6.38 10.21
N VAL A 129 13.47 -6.31 11.46
CA VAL A 129 13.87 -5.28 12.43
C VAL A 129 15.38 -5.26 12.66
N PHE A 130 16.02 -6.43 12.64
CA PHE A 130 17.48 -6.56 12.81
C PHE A 130 18.26 -6.54 11.49
N GLY A 131 17.60 -6.27 10.36
CA GLY A 131 18.23 -6.21 9.04
C GLY A 131 18.76 -7.56 8.53
N LYS A 132 18.31 -8.68 9.10
CA LYS A 132 18.68 -10.04 8.69
C LYS A 132 17.74 -10.64 7.65
N TYR A 133 16.62 -9.98 7.39
CA TYR A 133 15.65 -10.40 6.40
C TYR A 133 15.16 -9.20 5.60
N LYS A 134 14.98 -9.41 4.29
CA LYS A 134 14.37 -8.46 3.38
C LYS A 134 13.12 -9.12 2.83
N PHE A 135 11.97 -8.49 3.02
CA PHE A 135 10.72 -8.99 2.46
C PHE A 135 10.81 -9.03 0.93
N PRO A 136 10.32 -10.11 0.30
CA PRO A 136 10.21 -10.18 -1.15
C PRO A 136 9.25 -9.09 -1.63
N THR A 137 9.60 -8.45 -2.73
CA THR A 137 8.71 -7.52 -3.43
C THR A 137 7.44 -8.25 -3.90
N ARG A 138 6.35 -7.51 -4.15
CA ARG A 138 5.12 -8.07 -4.75
C ARG A 138 5.42 -8.93 -5.98
N LYS A 139 6.33 -8.46 -6.84
CA LYS A 139 6.77 -9.20 -8.02
C LYS A 139 7.42 -10.54 -7.65
N GLU A 140 8.39 -10.53 -6.74
CA GLU A 140 9.08 -11.75 -6.30
C GLU A 140 8.11 -12.76 -5.68
N ARG A 141 7.16 -12.31 -4.84
CA ARG A 141 6.12 -13.17 -4.28
C ARG A 141 5.29 -13.87 -5.36
N VAL A 142 4.79 -13.09 -6.31
CA VAL A 142 3.96 -13.61 -7.41
C VAL A 142 4.77 -14.59 -8.25
N GLU A 143 6.04 -14.28 -8.55
CA GLU A 143 6.92 -15.16 -9.33
C GLU A 143 7.20 -16.50 -8.63
N ASP A 144 7.45 -16.47 -7.33
CA ASP A 144 7.72 -17.68 -6.53
C ASP A 144 6.46 -18.56 -6.39
N ALA A 145 5.32 -17.93 -6.12
CA ALA A 145 4.02 -18.61 -6.07
C ALA A 145 3.67 -19.22 -7.43
N TYR A 146 3.85 -18.44 -8.51
CA TYR A 146 3.60 -18.87 -9.88
C TYR A 146 4.48 -20.05 -10.28
N SER A 147 5.77 -19.98 -9.99
CA SER A 147 6.72 -21.05 -10.30
C SER A 147 6.39 -22.33 -9.54
N SER A 148 5.94 -22.21 -8.29
CA SER A 148 5.54 -23.36 -7.46
C SER A 148 4.24 -23.98 -7.95
N TRP A 149 3.26 -23.15 -8.31
CA TRP A 149 1.99 -23.59 -8.87
C TRP A 149 2.17 -24.27 -10.23
N LEU A 150 2.96 -23.69 -11.14
CA LEU A 150 3.28 -24.30 -12.43
C LEU A 150 3.94 -25.68 -12.28
N ARG A 151 4.83 -25.89 -11.30
CA ARG A 151 5.48 -27.20 -11.08
C ARG A 151 4.51 -28.28 -10.62
N GLN A 152 3.43 -27.91 -9.94
CA GLN A 152 2.43 -28.85 -9.43
C GLN A 152 1.38 -29.21 -10.50
N LYS A 153 1.33 -28.45 -11.59
CA LYS A 153 0.32 -28.58 -12.65
C LYS A 153 0.98 -29.02 -13.96
N ASN A 154 0.22 -29.75 -14.76
CA ASN A 154 0.66 -30.15 -16.10
C ASN A 154 0.00 -29.26 -17.15
N PHE A 155 0.62 -28.11 -17.42
CA PHE A 155 0.20 -27.19 -18.50
C PHE A 155 0.98 -27.48 -19.79
N SER A 156 0.32 -27.31 -20.93
CA SER A 156 1.00 -27.34 -22.23
C SER A 156 1.89 -26.08 -22.41
N PRO A 157 2.86 -26.10 -23.33
CA PRO A 157 3.68 -24.93 -23.63
C PRO A 157 2.85 -23.67 -23.97
N GLU A 158 1.75 -23.84 -24.70
CA GLU A 158 0.84 -22.76 -25.08
C GLU A 158 0.09 -22.19 -23.86
N GLN A 159 -0.39 -23.08 -22.99
CA GLN A 159 -1.06 -22.72 -21.74
C GLN A 159 -0.10 -21.96 -20.82
N THR A 160 1.13 -22.48 -20.63
CA THR A 160 2.17 -21.82 -19.82
C THR A 160 2.51 -20.43 -20.37
N LYS A 161 2.65 -20.29 -21.70
CA LYS A 161 2.94 -18.99 -22.32
C LYS A 161 1.85 -17.96 -22.02
N LEU A 162 0.57 -18.35 -22.13
CA LEU A 162 -0.53 -17.45 -21.79
C LEU A 162 -0.51 -17.06 -20.32
N LEU A 163 -0.28 -18.02 -19.42
CA LEU A 163 -0.23 -17.79 -17.98
C LEU A 163 0.93 -16.87 -17.57
N ILE A 164 2.07 -16.93 -18.25
CA ILE A 164 3.21 -16.01 -18.05
C ILE A 164 2.79 -14.58 -18.39
N GLN A 165 2.12 -14.36 -19.52
CA GLN A 165 1.65 -13.04 -19.94
C GLN A 165 0.62 -12.47 -18.95
N LEU A 166 -0.28 -13.33 -18.47
CA LEU A 166 -1.28 -13.00 -17.45
C LEU A 166 -0.64 -12.57 -16.13
N ARG A 167 0.38 -13.31 -15.67
CA ARG A 167 1.18 -12.95 -14.49
C ARG A 167 1.90 -11.60 -14.68
N ASP A 168 2.56 -11.40 -15.82
CA ASP A 168 3.31 -10.17 -16.08
C ASP A 168 2.40 -8.93 -16.05
N ARG A 169 1.19 -9.07 -16.57
CA ARG A 169 0.15 -8.04 -16.51
C ARG A 169 -0.28 -7.73 -15.08
N PHE A 170 -0.54 -8.76 -14.26
CA PHE A 170 -0.87 -8.57 -12.85
C PHE A 170 0.25 -7.84 -12.09
N VAL A 171 1.50 -8.26 -12.30
CA VAL A 171 2.68 -7.61 -11.69
C VAL A 171 2.80 -6.15 -12.13
N ALA A 172 2.37 -5.81 -13.35
CA ALA A 172 2.44 -4.46 -13.89
C ALA A 172 1.43 -3.47 -13.27
N GLY A 173 0.37 -3.95 -12.60
CA GLY A 173 -0.53 -3.05 -11.89
C GLY A 173 -1.95 -3.55 -11.64
N ASP A 174 -2.38 -4.62 -12.32
CA ASP A 174 -3.75 -5.11 -12.17
C ASP A 174 -3.97 -5.76 -10.78
N SER A 175 -5.18 -5.62 -10.23
CA SER A 175 -5.57 -6.15 -8.92
C SER A 175 -6.09 -7.58 -8.97
N GLU A 176 -6.54 -8.03 -10.14
CA GLU A 176 -7.04 -9.37 -10.42
C GLU A 176 -6.98 -9.60 -11.93
N ILE A 177 -7.08 -10.86 -12.34
CA ILE A 177 -7.19 -11.26 -13.74
C ILE A 177 -8.63 -11.61 -14.05
N THR A 178 -9.20 -10.96 -15.05
CA THR A 178 -10.60 -11.10 -15.45
C THR A 178 -10.73 -11.43 -16.93
N ALA A 179 -11.95 -11.78 -17.35
CA ALA A 179 -12.26 -11.97 -18.76
C ALA A 179 -12.01 -10.70 -19.60
N GLU A 180 -12.09 -9.51 -18.98
CA GLU A 180 -11.85 -8.23 -19.66
C GLU A 180 -10.40 -8.09 -20.12
N ASP A 181 -9.44 -8.71 -19.41
CA ASP A 181 -8.02 -8.59 -19.74
C ASP A 181 -7.68 -9.21 -21.08
N PHE A 182 -8.45 -10.21 -21.53
CA PHE A 182 -8.32 -10.79 -22.85
C PHE A 182 -8.74 -9.86 -23.99
N THR A 183 -9.44 -8.77 -23.70
CA THR A 183 -9.82 -7.73 -24.68
C THR A 183 -8.70 -6.70 -24.89
N LYS A 184 -7.65 -6.75 -24.07
CA LYS A 184 -6.53 -5.80 -24.08
C LYS A 184 -5.28 -6.46 -24.69
N PRO A 185 -4.38 -5.69 -25.32
CA PRO A 185 -3.10 -6.23 -25.77
C PRO A 185 -2.26 -6.79 -24.60
N PRO A 186 -1.43 -7.82 -24.82
CA PRO A 186 -1.20 -8.51 -26.10
C PRO A 186 -2.26 -9.58 -26.44
N PHE A 187 -3.22 -9.84 -25.55
CA PHE A 187 -4.17 -10.94 -25.71
C PHE A 187 -5.14 -10.71 -26.86
N SER A 188 -5.66 -9.48 -27.03
CA SER A 188 -6.53 -9.12 -28.15
C SER A 188 -5.91 -9.49 -29.51
N ASP A 189 -4.61 -9.28 -29.66
CA ASP A 189 -3.86 -9.50 -30.90
C ASP A 189 -3.60 -10.99 -31.16
N GLN A 190 -3.73 -11.81 -30.11
CA GLN A 190 -3.53 -13.26 -30.14
C GLN A 190 -4.86 -14.03 -30.24
N GLY A 191 -5.98 -13.35 -30.49
CA GLY A 191 -7.31 -13.97 -30.57
C GLY A 191 -8.12 -13.90 -29.26
N GLY A 192 -7.64 -13.15 -28.27
CA GLY A 192 -8.31 -12.83 -27.02
C GLY A 192 -8.77 -14.06 -26.26
N ILE A 193 -9.98 -13.98 -25.71
CA ILE A 193 -10.56 -15.07 -24.91
C ILE A 193 -10.83 -16.31 -25.76
N GLY A 194 -11.07 -16.15 -27.07
CA GLY A 194 -11.26 -17.27 -27.99
C GLY A 194 -10.03 -18.16 -28.10
N TYR A 195 -8.84 -17.56 -28.14
CA TYR A 195 -7.58 -18.32 -28.10
C TYR A 195 -7.40 -19.04 -26.76
N ALA A 196 -7.66 -18.36 -25.63
CA ALA A 196 -7.59 -18.97 -24.30
C ALA A 196 -8.54 -20.18 -24.18
N LEU A 197 -9.78 -20.04 -24.64
CA LEU A 197 -10.76 -21.13 -24.68
C LEU A 197 -10.30 -22.29 -25.58
N SER A 198 -9.63 -22.01 -26.70
CA SER A 198 -9.15 -23.05 -27.60
C SER A 198 -8.05 -23.95 -26.99
N ILE A 199 -7.20 -23.39 -26.12
CA ILE A 199 -6.09 -24.13 -25.52
C ILE A 199 -6.42 -24.69 -24.13
N PHE A 200 -7.39 -24.12 -23.40
CA PHE A 200 -7.79 -24.60 -22.07
C PHE A 200 -9.11 -25.39 -22.08
N GLY A 201 -10.08 -25.01 -22.91
CA GLY A 201 -11.50 -25.35 -22.71
C GLY A 201 -12.16 -24.41 -21.69
N GLU A 202 -13.48 -24.28 -21.73
CA GLU A 202 -14.24 -23.32 -20.92
C GLU A 202 -14.09 -23.56 -19.40
N ASP A 203 -14.40 -24.78 -18.95
CA ASP A 203 -14.38 -25.13 -17.53
C ASP A 203 -12.97 -25.00 -16.94
N LYS A 204 -11.97 -25.58 -17.63
CA LYS A 204 -10.58 -25.54 -17.17
C LYS A 204 -10.01 -24.13 -17.19
N LEU A 205 -10.37 -23.29 -18.17
CA LEU A 205 -9.94 -21.88 -18.19
C LEU A 205 -10.47 -21.15 -16.96
N LYS A 206 -11.76 -21.31 -16.67
CA LYS A 206 -12.40 -20.69 -15.51
C LYS A 206 -11.75 -21.13 -14.20
N GLU A 207 -11.60 -22.44 -14.00
CA GLU A 207 -10.93 -23.00 -12.82
C GLU A 207 -9.50 -22.49 -12.68
N THR A 208 -8.75 -22.43 -13.79
CA THR A 208 -7.35 -21.97 -13.78
C THR A 208 -7.24 -20.49 -13.41
N LEU A 209 -8.12 -19.63 -13.94
CA LEU A 209 -8.12 -18.20 -13.62
C LEU A 209 -8.53 -17.95 -12.16
N GLU A 210 -9.54 -18.66 -11.67
CA GLU A 210 -9.97 -18.58 -10.27
C GLU A 210 -8.84 -19.03 -9.33
N GLU A 211 -8.22 -20.18 -9.62
CA GLU A 211 -7.10 -20.70 -8.83
C GLU A 211 -5.90 -19.74 -8.86
N MET A 212 -5.56 -19.19 -10.03
CA MET A 212 -4.46 -18.22 -10.17
C MET A 212 -4.72 -16.97 -9.33
N ASN A 213 -5.91 -16.38 -9.41
CA ASN A 213 -6.28 -15.21 -8.60
C ASN A 213 -6.24 -15.48 -7.10
N GLN A 214 -6.65 -16.68 -6.65
CA GLN A 214 -6.72 -17.01 -5.21
C GLN A 214 -5.39 -17.45 -4.60
N THR A 215 -4.51 -18.08 -5.38
CA THR A 215 -3.32 -18.78 -4.84
C THR A 215 -2.00 -18.16 -5.27
N VAL A 216 -1.95 -17.54 -6.45
CA VAL A 216 -0.71 -17.03 -7.06
C VAL A 216 -0.62 -15.51 -6.95
N LEU A 217 -1.76 -14.82 -7.04
CA LEU A 217 -1.84 -13.37 -7.16
C LEU A 217 -2.14 -12.68 -5.81
N ILE A 218 -1.42 -13.08 -4.77
CA ILE A 218 -1.57 -12.60 -3.37
C ILE A 218 -0.45 -11.64 -2.93
#